data_AF-A0A940HL75-F1
#
_entry.id   AF-A0A940HL75-F1
#
_cell.length_a   1.000
_cell.length_b   1.000
_cell.length_c   1.000
_cell.angle_alpha   90.00
_cell.angle_beta   90.00
_cell.angle_gamma   90.00
#
_symmetry.space_group_name_H-M   'P 1'
#
loop_
_entity.id
_entity.type
_entity.pdbx_description
1 polymer ?
#
loop_
_entity_poly.entity_id
_entity_poly.type
_entity_poly.pdbx_seq_one_letter_code
_entity_poly.pdbx_strand_id
1 'polypeptide(L)'
;MRIEFESVVTRWEKRVDSWFFATMPEELSVELRELPSPPRGFGSLRVQAPIGASIWNTSIFFDGGAFVLPLKKEIRAAQGIDEGDVVLVDLDVIDL
;
A
#
# COMPACT_ATOMS: atom_id res chain seq x y z
N MET A 1 -7.93 -1.00 11.62
CA MET A 1 -6.66 -0.88 12.39
C MET A 1 -5.81 0.14 11.66
N ARG A 2 -5.32 1.17 12.36
CA ARG A 2 -4.59 2.26 11.71
C ARG A 2 -3.09 2.10 11.85
N ILE A 3 -2.37 2.26 10.74
CA ILE A 3 -0.93 2.10 10.62
C ILE A 3 -0.41 3.29 9.82
N GLU A 4 0.66 3.90 10.28
CA GLU A 4 1.34 5.00 9.60
C GLU A 4 2.79 4.60 9.35
N PHE A 5 3.29 4.83 8.14
CA PHE A 5 4.67 4.57 7.78
C PHE A 5 5.12 5.44 6.61
N GLU A 6 6.43 5.71 6.55
CA GLU A 6 7.06 6.30 5.37
C GLU A 6 7.47 5.21 4.39
N SER A 7 7.33 5.50 3.10
CA SER A 7 7.72 4.56 2.05
C SER A 7 8.27 5.28 0.83
N VAL A 8 9.31 4.70 0.22
CA VAL A 8 9.81 5.15 -1.07
C VAL A 8 8.92 4.57 -2.16
N VAL A 9 8.44 5.43 -3.05
CA VAL A 9 7.60 5.04 -4.16
C VAL A 9 8.43 4.33 -5.22
N THR A 10 8.10 3.07 -5.48
CA THR A 10 8.80 2.24 -6.46
C THR A 10 7.89 1.93 -7.63
N ARG A 11 8.46 1.91 -8.83
CA ARG A 11 7.77 1.48 -10.04
C ARG A 11 7.98 -0.01 -10.24
N TRP A 12 6.92 -0.73 -10.59
CA TRP A 12 7.03 -2.15 -10.92
C TRP A 12 7.52 -2.35 -12.35
N GLU A 13 8.71 -2.93 -12.49
CA GLU A 13 9.42 -3.05 -13.76
C GLU A 13 8.89 -4.16 -14.69
N LYS A 14 8.08 -5.10 -14.18
CA LYS A 14 7.70 -6.32 -14.92
C LYS A 14 6.51 -6.18 -15.88
N ARG A 15 5.76 -5.06 -15.86
CA ARG A 15 4.61 -4.84 -16.76
C ARG A 15 4.75 -3.57 -17.57
N VAL A 16 4.14 -3.58 -18.77
CA VAL A 16 4.08 -2.45 -19.71
C VAL A 16 3.29 -1.27 -19.11
N ASP A 17 2.31 -1.56 -18.25
CA ASP A 17 1.63 -0.57 -17.42
C ASP A 17 2.52 -0.16 -16.25
N SER A 18 2.85 1.13 -16.17
CA SER A 18 3.62 1.72 -15.08
C SER A 18 2.82 1.73 -13.77
N TRP A 19 2.83 0.60 -13.06
CA TRP A 19 2.30 0.52 -11.70
C TRP A 19 3.33 1.03 -10.71
N PHE A 20 2.85 1.78 -9.71
CA PHE A 20 3.68 2.36 -8.66
C PHE A 20 3.17 1.85 -7.31
N PHE A 21 4.08 1.62 -6.38
CA PHE A 21 3.80 1.01 -5.10
C PHE A 21 4.52 1.74 -3.97
N ALA A 22 3.84 1.82 -2.84
CA ALA A 22 4.46 2.07 -1.54
C ALA A 22 4.55 0.73 -0.80
N THR A 23 5.73 0.40 -0.29
CA THR A 23 6.01 -0.83 0.45
C THR A 23 5.93 -0.56 1.94
N MET A 24 5.12 -1.33 2.65
CA MET A 24 5.06 -1.31 4.11
C MET A 24 6.36 -1.87 4.69
N PRO A 25 6.87 -1.32 5.81
CA PRO A 25 7.96 -1.93 6.55
C PRO A 25 7.71 -3.43 6.83
N GLU A 26 8.78 -4.23 6.77
CA GLU A 26 8.69 -5.68 6.95
C GLU A 26 8.13 -6.04 8.33
N GLU A 27 8.59 -5.34 9.38
CA GLU A 27 8.14 -5.53 10.76
C GLU A 27 6.61 -5.38 10.89
N LEU A 28 6.06 -4.28 10.37
CA LEU A 28 4.61 -4.03 10.36
C LEU A 28 3.86 -5.06 9.50
N SER A 29 4.48 -5.50 8.40
CA SER A 29 3.89 -6.52 7.51
C SER A 29 3.79 -7.89 8.18
N VAL A 30 4.80 -8.26 8.99
CA VAL A 30 4.79 -9.49 9.77
C VAL A 30 3.68 -9.43 10.81
N GLU A 31 3.59 -8.34 11.58
CA GLU A 31 2.52 -8.16 12.56
C GLU A 31 1.13 -8.28 11.93
N LEU A 32 0.91 -7.62 10.78
CA LEU A 32 -0.34 -7.69 10.02
C LEU A 32 -0.68 -9.09 9.52
N ARG A 33 0.33 -9.88 9.18
CA ARG A 33 0.18 -11.24 8.67
C ARG A 33 -0.17 -12.24 9.76
N GLU A 34 0.26 -12.00 10.99
CA GLU A 34 -0.10 -12.83 12.15
C GLU A 34 -1.55 -12.62 12.60
N LEU A 35 -2.17 -11.51 12.21
CA LEU A 35 -3.57 -11.24 12.52
C LEU A 35 -4.52 -12.19 11.76
N PRO A 36 -5.55 -12.71 12.42
CA PRO A 36 -6.59 -13.49 11.76
C PRO A 36 -7.35 -12.59 10.78
N SER A 37 -7.23 -12.87 9.49
CA SER A 37 -7.93 -12.14 8.42
C SER A 37 -8.86 -13.07 7.64
N PRO A 38 -9.95 -12.54 7.03
CA PRO A 38 -10.86 -13.35 6.22
C PRO A 38 -10.09 -14.05 5.08
N PRO A 39 -10.36 -15.33 4.78
CA PRO A 39 -9.70 -16.02 3.68
C PRO A 39 -10.12 -15.39 2.35
N ARG A 40 -9.30 -14.49 1.84
CA ARG A 40 -9.47 -13.86 0.52
C ARG A 40 -8.38 -14.33 -0.43
N GLY A 41 -8.74 -14.40 -1.72
CA GLY A 41 -7.80 -14.78 -2.77
C GLY A 41 -6.53 -13.93 -2.70
N PHE A 42 -5.37 -14.58 -2.81
CA PHE A 42 -4.03 -13.95 -2.79
C PHE A 42 -3.60 -13.27 -1.48
N GLY A 43 -4.27 -13.48 -0.35
CA GLY A 43 -3.84 -12.92 0.93
C GLY A 43 -3.92 -11.38 0.98
N SER A 44 -4.83 -10.78 0.21
CA SER A 44 -5.02 -9.34 0.15
C SER A 44 -5.92 -8.82 1.28
N LEU A 45 -5.62 -7.63 1.80
CA LEU A 45 -6.43 -6.94 2.82
C LEU A 45 -7.02 -5.65 2.25
N ARG A 46 -8.28 -5.32 2.56
CA ARG A 46 -8.83 -4.01 2.18
C ARG A 46 -8.41 -2.96 3.16
N VAL A 47 -8.06 -1.83 2.59
CA VAL A 47 -7.59 -0.68 3.34
C VAL A 47 -8.24 0.58 2.78
N GLN A 48 -8.39 1.57 3.64
CA GLN A 48 -8.50 2.95 3.25
C GLN A 48 -7.12 3.59 3.40
N ALA A 49 -6.62 4.20 2.33
CA ALA A 49 -5.31 4.84 2.31
C ALA A 49 -5.48 6.36 2.12
N PRO A 50 -5.34 7.15 3.19
CA PRO A 50 -5.01 8.57 3.09
C PRO A 50 -3.52 8.80 2.74
N ILE A 51 -3.27 9.60 1.70
CA ILE A 51 -1.97 10.22 1.42
C ILE A 51 -2.21 11.70 1.13
N GLY A 52 -1.67 12.57 1.98
CA GLY A 52 -1.90 14.02 1.92
C GLY A 52 -3.40 14.35 1.92
N ALA A 53 -3.88 14.98 0.84
CA ALA A 53 -5.29 15.33 0.68
C ALA A 53 -6.14 14.25 -0.02
N SER A 54 -5.51 13.16 -0.48
CA SER A 54 -6.18 12.10 -1.22
C SER A 54 -6.53 10.93 -0.31
N ILE A 55 -7.77 10.45 -0.38
CA ILE A 55 -8.24 9.28 0.39
C ILE A 55 -8.95 8.34 -0.57
N TRP A 56 -8.56 7.05 -0.58
CA TRP A 56 -9.22 6.06 -1.41
C TRP A 56 -9.22 4.68 -0.77
N ASN A 57 -10.23 3.88 -1.13
CA ASN A 57 -10.31 2.48 -0.73
C ASN A 57 -9.58 1.62 -1.77
N THR A 58 -8.72 0.73 -1.29
CA THR A 58 -7.95 -0.19 -2.14
C THR A 58 -7.68 -1.49 -1.39
N SER A 59 -6.88 -2.37 -2.01
CA SER A 59 -6.34 -3.56 -1.36
C SER A 59 -4.82 -3.45 -1.31
N ILE A 60 -4.23 -3.90 -0.21
CA ILE A 60 -2.79 -4.22 -0.11
C ILE A 60 -2.58 -5.70 -0.39
N PHE A 61 -1.41 -6.03 -0.93
CA PHE A 61 -1.05 -7.39 -1.33
C PHE A 61 0.29 -7.76 -0.73
N PHE A 62 0.44 -9.00 -0.28
CA PHE A 62 1.73 -9.49 0.19
C PHE A 62 2.57 -9.96 -1.01
N ASP A 63 3.76 -9.41 -1.20
CA ASP A 63 4.61 -9.71 -2.36
C ASP A 63 5.58 -10.90 -2.14
N GLY A 64 5.67 -11.40 -0.92
CA GLY A 64 6.62 -12.43 -0.51
C GLY A 64 7.48 -12.00 0.69
N GLY A 65 7.69 -10.69 0.87
CA GLY A 65 8.38 -10.12 2.04
C GLY A 65 7.51 -9.12 2.80
N ALA A 66 6.81 -8.22 2.09
CA ALA A 66 6.04 -7.15 2.71
C ALA A 66 4.68 -6.93 2.03
N PHE A 67 3.80 -6.19 2.71
CA PHE A 67 2.59 -5.69 2.06
C PHE A 67 2.92 -4.47 1.19
N VAL A 68 2.44 -4.50 -0.06
CA VAL A 68 2.56 -3.40 -1.00
C VAL A 68 1.20 -2.73 -1.23
N LEU A 69 1.22 -1.40 -1.24
CA LEU A 69 0.10 -0.53 -1.52
C LEU A 69 0.21 0.01 -2.96
N PRO A 70 -0.69 -0.36 -3.87
CA PRO A 70 -0.71 0.23 -5.20
C PRO A 70 -1.13 1.70 -5.17
N LEU A 71 -0.31 2.56 -5.76
CA LEU A 71 -0.57 3.98 -5.95
C LEU A 71 -1.17 4.22 -7.34
N LYS A 72 -2.48 4.50 -7.37
CA LYS A 72 -3.18 4.83 -8.61
C LYS A 72 -2.61 6.08 -9.26
N LYS A 73 -2.62 6.12 -10.59
CA LYS A 73 -2.15 7.28 -11.37
C LYS A 73 -2.82 8.59 -10.94
N GLU A 74 -4.13 8.57 -10.71
CA GLU A 74 -4.89 9.76 -10.30
C GLU A 74 -4.45 10.31 -8.94
N ILE A 75 -4.15 9.42 -7.98
CA ILE A 75 -3.66 9.79 -6.65
C ILE A 75 -2.27 10.40 -6.75
N ARG A 76 -1.37 9.76 -7.50
CA ARG A 76 -0.03 10.27 -7.73
C ARG A 76 -0.05 11.64 -8.41
N ALA A 77 -0.87 11.81 -9.44
CA ALA A 77 -1.04 13.09 -10.11
C ALA A 77 -1.62 14.17 -9.18
N ALA A 78 -2.58 13.82 -8.31
CA ALA A 78 -3.20 14.76 -7.38
C ALA A 78 -2.26 15.21 -6.26
N GLN A 79 -1.28 14.39 -5.87
CA GLN A 79 -0.32 14.68 -4.80
C GLN A 79 1.09 15.03 -5.31
N GLY A 80 1.31 14.99 -6.63
CA GLY A 80 2.63 15.24 -7.24
C GLY A 80 3.68 14.20 -6.86
N ILE A 81 3.28 12.93 -6.82
CA ILE A 81 4.14 11.80 -6.41
C ILE A 81 4.73 11.09 -7.63
N ASP A 82 6.06 11.02 -7.68
CA ASP A 82 6.83 10.33 -8.69
C ASP A 82 7.64 9.15 -8.13
N GLU A 83 8.37 8.45 -9.01
CA GLU A 83 9.27 7.38 -8.62
C GLU A 83 10.42 7.93 -7.76
N GLY A 84 10.71 7.26 -6.64
CA GLY A 84 11.78 7.65 -5.72
C GLY A 84 11.36 8.65 -4.65
N ASP A 85 10.17 9.21 -4.72
CA ASP A 85 9.64 10.08 -3.68
C ASP A 85 9.34 9.31 -2.40
N VAL A 86 9.50 9.99 -1.25
CA VAL A 86 9.07 9.47 0.04
C VAL A 86 7.66 9.96 0.32
N VAL A 87 6.74 9.03 0.57
CA VAL A 87 5.35 9.33 0.95
C VAL A 87 5.08 8.85 2.36
N LEU A 88 4.38 9.68 3.14
CA LEU A 88 3.77 9.26 4.39
C LEU A 88 2.43 8.58 4.07
N VAL A 89 2.38 7.27 4.30
CA VAL A 89 1.20 6.46 4.11
C VAL A 89 0.51 6.29 5.45
N ASP A 90 -0.73 6.73 5.52
CA ASP A 90 -1.63 6.37 6.60
C ASP A 90 -2.65 5.37 6.05
N LEU A 91 -2.86 4.29 6.77
CA LEU A 91 -3.55 3.12 6.28
C LEU A 91 -4.48 2.59 7.37
N ASP A 92 -5.79 2.56 7.07
CA ASP A 92 -6.78 1.93 7.92
C ASP A 92 -7.23 0.60 7.31
N VAL A 93 -6.88 -0.50 7.97
CA VAL A 93 -7.27 -1.85 7.58
C VAL A 93 -8.71 -2.08 8.00
N ILE A 94 -9.59 -2.28 7.01
CA ILE A 94 -11.05 -2.31 7.18
C ILE A 94 -11.54 -3.72 7.54
N ASP A 95 -10.82 -4.77 7.14
CA ASP A 95 -11.26 -6.16 7.27
C ASP A 95 -10.57 -6.96 8.40
N LEU A 96 -10.10 -6.27 9.45
CA LEU A 96 -9.63 -6.93 10.67
C LEU A 96 -10.76 -7.14 11.67
#